data_AF-A0A935Y4C5-F1
#
_entry.id   AF-A0A935Y4C5-F1
#
_cell.length_a   1.000
_cell.length_b   1.000
_cell.length_c   1.000
_cell.angle_alpha   90.00
_cell.angle_beta   90.00
_cell.angle_gamma   90.00
#
_symmetry.space_group_name_H-M   'P 1'
#
loop_
_entity.id
_entity.type
_entity.pdbx_description
1 polymer ?
#
loop_
_entity_poly.entity_id
_entity_poly.type
_entity_poly.pdbx_seq_one_letter_code
_entity_poly.pdbx_strand_id
1 'polypeptide(L)'
;MLYYKQVAEKTLLHTNTNQEFEGEKWAIMQNYDMTPSDNCQTPIHELFHLFHSKQLNIAGNIVEYLDEYKAKILLRSEFEALRNSIKSLQKNDDKAAKQYLSDAIYFRTKREKQFKSQNHFALKLETLEGLASYTGYKLSAHKDLYRMAILELNGRENPTGLNRSFAYATGLAYGLLFDHFQVKWRTDLKHIYSFSDIYKQQKILKQSENNKVEAIKQRNKFYEIEKEESKRKLTNDSIRQFYKNIFVQQPVLVVHRDTSDKTYYMSYDMNSTFTLGKEGIVYSAISSSSTNPFVFGNFKTTGETQIGKTGILITSDFEKLTFPKPIKIEGNIITGENYIIELNKAWTVKQIDKKGNLEIVKK
;
A
#
# COMPACT_ATOMS: atom_id res chain seq x y z
N MET A 1 4.49 -33.82 -0.62
CA MET A 1 5.09 -34.07 -1.96
C MET A 1 5.36 -32.72 -2.58
N LEU A 2 6.60 -32.44 -2.96
CA LEU A 2 7.00 -31.18 -3.58
C LEU A 2 7.17 -31.42 -5.08
N TYR A 3 6.46 -30.65 -5.89
CA TYR A 3 6.56 -30.70 -7.35
C TYR A 3 7.36 -29.49 -7.82
N TYR A 4 8.22 -29.70 -8.82
CA TYR A 4 8.98 -28.62 -9.45
C TYR A 4 8.87 -28.69 -10.97
N LYS A 5 8.88 -27.52 -11.61
CA LYS A 5 8.88 -27.37 -13.07
C LYS A 5 9.72 -26.16 -13.43
N GLN A 6 10.62 -26.32 -14.39
CA GLN A 6 11.33 -25.19 -14.97
C GLN A 6 10.42 -24.51 -15.99
N VAL A 7 10.26 -23.19 -15.88
CA VAL A 7 9.50 -22.36 -16.83
C VAL A 7 10.45 -21.43 -17.57
N ALA A 8 10.08 -21.03 -18.79
CA ALA A 8 10.89 -20.08 -19.55
C ALA A 8 11.02 -18.74 -18.81
N GLU A 9 12.12 -18.02 -19.03
CA GLU A 9 12.29 -16.70 -18.44
C GLU A 9 11.09 -15.79 -18.75
N LYS A 10 10.70 -14.97 -17.78
CA LYS A 10 9.58 -14.01 -17.89
C LYS A 10 8.21 -14.65 -18.13
N THR A 11 8.04 -15.96 -17.92
CA THR A 11 6.73 -16.64 -17.97
C THR A 11 5.82 -16.20 -16.81
N LEU A 12 6.39 -16.07 -15.61
CA LEU A 12 5.71 -15.60 -14.41
C LEU A 12 6.39 -14.34 -13.90
N LEU A 13 5.60 -13.47 -13.27
CA LEU A 13 6.09 -12.31 -12.57
C LEU A 13 6.77 -12.73 -11.26
N HIS A 14 7.90 -12.09 -10.99
CA HIS A 14 8.62 -12.22 -9.74
C HIS A 14 7.99 -11.32 -8.65
N THR A 15 6.72 -11.57 -8.34
CA THR A 15 5.96 -10.86 -7.31
C THR A 15 4.95 -11.80 -6.66
N ASN A 16 4.55 -11.49 -5.42
CA ASN A 16 3.50 -12.23 -4.71
C ASN A 16 2.15 -11.73 -5.20
N THR A 17 1.46 -12.57 -5.96
CA THR A 17 0.15 -12.26 -6.53
C THR A 17 -0.49 -13.50 -7.15
N ASN A 18 -1.76 -13.41 -7.51
CA ASN A 18 -2.39 -14.41 -8.34
C ASN A 18 -1.99 -14.25 -9.81
N GLN A 19 -1.57 -15.32 -10.45
CA GLN A 19 -1.17 -15.32 -11.87
C GLN A 19 -1.81 -16.49 -12.61
N GLU A 20 -2.11 -16.29 -13.89
CA GLU A 20 -2.53 -17.39 -14.77
C GLU A 20 -1.31 -18.14 -15.29
N PHE A 21 -1.33 -19.46 -15.18
CA PHE A 21 -0.30 -20.34 -15.69
C PHE A 21 -0.94 -21.65 -16.17
N GLU A 22 -0.69 -22.01 -17.43
CA GLU A 22 -1.23 -23.21 -18.09
C GLU A 22 -2.76 -23.34 -18.00
N GLY A 23 -3.48 -22.23 -18.13
CA GLY A 23 -4.95 -22.19 -18.12
C GLY A 23 -5.58 -22.16 -16.73
N GLU A 24 -4.77 -22.22 -15.68
CA GLU A 24 -5.22 -22.18 -14.29
C GLU A 24 -4.72 -20.94 -13.56
N LYS A 25 -5.47 -20.48 -12.55
CA LYS A 25 -5.07 -19.34 -11.71
C LYS A 25 -4.40 -19.85 -10.44
N TRP A 26 -3.17 -19.41 -10.21
CA TRP A 26 -2.33 -19.84 -9.10
C TRP A 26 -2.05 -18.70 -8.14
N ALA A 27 -2.01 -19.00 -6.84
CA ALA A 27 -1.38 -18.13 -5.86
C ALA A 27 0.14 -18.29 -5.98
N ILE A 28 0.83 -17.26 -6.45
CA ILE A 28 2.29 -17.27 -6.64
C ILE A 28 2.93 -16.51 -5.49
N MET A 29 3.98 -17.07 -4.92
CA MET A 29 4.86 -16.41 -3.95
C MET A 29 6.32 -16.67 -4.27
N GLN A 30 7.18 -15.76 -3.82
CA GLN A 30 8.61 -15.93 -3.95
C GLN A 30 9.12 -16.93 -2.91
N ASN A 31 10.06 -17.78 -3.33
CA ASN A 31 10.60 -18.82 -2.47
C ASN A 31 11.27 -18.26 -1.20
N TYR A 32 11.86 -17.05 -1.29
CA TYR A 32 12.47 -16.41 -0.13
C TYR A 32 11.47 -15.91 0.92
N ASP A 33 10.18 -15.77 0.57
CA ASP A 33 9.13 -15.42 1.54
C ASP A 33 8.70 -16.64 2.38
N MET A 34 8.95 -17.86 1.89
CA MET A 34 8.71 -19.10 2.61
C MET A 34 9.83 -19.40 3.61
N THR A 35 9.93 -18.55 4.63
CA THR A 35 10.89 -18.74 5.73
C THR A 35 10.26 -19.55 6.88
N PRO A 36 11.04 -20.30 7.67
CA PRO A 36 10.52 -20.91 8.89
C PRO A 36 9.86 -19.90 9.85
N SER A 37 10.31 -18.64 9.83
CA SER A 37 9.73 -17.55 10.62
C SER A 37 8.35 -17.08 10.14
N ASP A 38 8.02 -17.26 8.86
CA ASP A 38 6.71 -16.90 8.28
C ASP A 38 5.58 -17.81 8.81
N ASN A 39 5.90 -19.01 9.29
CA ASN A 39 4.92 -19.96 9.84
C ASN A 39 3.75 -20.26 8.88
N CYS A 40 3.98 -20.19 7.56
CA CYS A 40 2.98 -20.34 6.50
C CYS A 40 1.93 -19.21 6.42
N GLN A 41 2.17 -18.07 7.07
CA GLN A 41 1.28 -16.91 7.01
C GLN A 41 1.15 -16.38 5.58
N THR A 42 2.26 -16.15 4.88
CA THR A 42 2.26 -15.62 3.51
C THR A 42 1.59 -16.57 2.51
N PRO A 43 1.88 -17.88 2.51
CA PRO A 43 1.16 -18.82 1.66
C PRO A 43 -0.36 -18.81 1.82
N ILE A 44 -0.84 -18.77 3.06
CA ILE A 44 -2.27 -18.73 3.35
C ILE A 44 -2.88 -17.39 2.92
N HIS A 45 -2.16 -16.28 3.10
CA HIS A 45 -2.57 -14.95 2.63
C HIS A 45 -2.81 -14.93 1.12
N GLU A 46 -1.87 -15.44 0.32
CA GLU A 46 -2.01 -15.47 -1.14
C GLU A 46 -3.10 -16.45 -1.60
N LEU A 47 -3.25 -17.58 -0.92
CA LEU A 47 -4.38 -18.50 -1.17
C LEU A 47 -5.72 -17.83 -0.90
N PHE A 48 -5.84 -17.02 0.16
CA PHE A 48 -7.06 -16.27 0.44
C PHE A 48 -7.44 -15.37 -0.74
N HIS A 49 -6.47 -14.63 -1.31
CA HIS A 49 -6.72 -13.79 -2.48
C HIS A 49 -7.25 -14.61 -3.67
N LEU A 50 -6.69 -15.79 -3.90
CA LEU A 50 -7.15 -16.69 -4.97
C LEU A 50 -8.64 -17.05 -4.78
N PHE A 51 -9.04 -17.46 -3.57
CA PHE A 51 -10.43 -17.83 -3.27
C PHE A 51 -11.38 -16.64 -3.28
N HIS A 52 -10.99 -15.53 -2.64
CA HIS A 52 -11.82 -14.33 -2.54
C HIS A 52 -12.09 -13.73 -3.92
N SER A 53 -11.10 -13.71 -4.82
CA SER A 53 -11.27 -13.18 -6.18
C SER A 53 -12.32 -13.92 -7.02
N LYS A 54 -12.65 -15.18 -6.68
CA LYS A 54 -13.75 -15.94 -7.32
C LYS A 54 -15.14 -15.51 -6.84
N GLN A 55 -15.23 -14.83 -5.69
CA GLN A 55 -16.48 -14.40 -5.07
C GLN A 55 -16.74 -12.91 -5.26
N LEU A 56 -15.69 -12.09 -5.11
CA LEU A 56 -15.75 -10.65 -5.23
C LEU A 56 -14.41 -10.11 -5.75
N ASN A 57 -14.45 -9.42 -6.89
CA ASN A 57 -13.27 -8.78 -7.44
C ASN A 57 -13.12 -7.37 -6.86
N ILE A 58 -12.09 -7.14 -6.05
CA ILE A 58 -11.81 -5.85 -5.41
C ILE A 58 -10.52 -5.27 -6.00
N ALA A 59 -10.61 -4.04 -6.51
CA ALA A 59 -9.43 -3.29 -6.89
C ALA A 59 -8.65 -2.85 -5.63
N GLY A 60 -7.38 -3.29 -5.52
CA GLY A 60 -6.47 -2.96 -4.42
C GLY A 60 -5.82 -1.58 -4.54
N ASN A 61 -6.64 -0.55 -4.82
CA ASN A 61 -6.16 0.81 -5.00
C ASN A 61 -5.57 1.37 -3.70
N ILE A 62 -4.57 2.24 -3.82
CA ILE A 62 -4.04 2.99 -2.69
C ILE A 62 -5.13 3.90 -2.10
N VAL A 63 -5.04 4.18 -0.80
CA VAL A 63 -5.95 5.08 -0.10
C VAL A 63 -5.27 6.44 0.07
N GLU A 64 -5.35 7.26 -0.97
CA GLU A 64 -4.59 8.53 -1.09
C GLU A 64 -4.79 9.46 0.12
N TYR A 65 -6.02 9.59 0.63
CA TYR A 65 -6.28 10.50 1.75
C TYR A 65 -5.53 10.11 3.03
N LEU A 66 -5.07 8.86 3.17
CA LEU A 66 -4.25 8.46 4.33
C LEU A 66 -2.86 9.08 4.33
N ASP A 67 -2.45 9.73 3.23
CA ASP A 67 -1.26 10.58 3.23
C ASP A 67 -1.50 11.99 3.81
N GLU A 68 -2.76 12.38 4.01
CA GLU A 68 -3.09 13.67 4.59
C GLU A 68 -2.76 13.72 6.09
N TYR A 69 -2.19 14.84 6.52
CA TYR A 69 -1.77 15.10 7.90
C TYR A 69 -2.83 14.69 8.94
N LYS A 70 -4.08 15.13 8.77
CA LYS A 70 -5.16 14.81 9.70
C LYS A 70 -5.55 13.33 9.67
N ALA A 71 -5.51 12.69 8.50
CA ALA A 71 -5.81 11.27 8.37
C ALA A 71 -4.75 10.40 9.07
N LYS A 72 -3.47 10.75 8.93
CA LYS A 72 -2.35 10.05 9.61
C LYS A 72 -2.48 10.11 11.11
N ILE A 73 -2.77 11.28 11.69
CA ILE A 73 -2.94 11.40 13.15
C ILE A 73 -4.05 10.47 13.65
N LEU A 74 -5.20 10.46 12.97
CA LEU A 74 -6.34 9.63 13.36
C LEU A 74 -6.04 8.13 13.17
N LEU A 75 -5.42 7.73 12.07
CA LEU A 75 -5.04 6.34 11.83
C LEU A 75 -3.98 5.84 12.82
N ARG A 76 -2.97 6.65 13.13
CA ARG A 76 -1.94 6.30 14.11
C ARG A 76 -2.50 6.24 15.54
N SER A 77 -3.44 7.13 15.85
CA SER A 77 -4.16 7.07 17.14
C SER A 77 -5.08 5.85 17.23
N GLU A 78 -5.69 5.44 16.10
CA GLU A 78 -6.40 4.15 15.98
C GLU A 78 -5.44 2.98 16.22
N PHE A 79 -4.23 2.99 15.65
CA PHE A 79 -3.23 1.95 15.88
C PHE A 79 -2.79 1.87 17.34
N GLU A 80 -2.55 3.01 17.99
CA GLU A 80 -2.18 3.04 19.41
C GLU A 80 -3.30 2.48 20.29
N ALA A 81 -4.54 2.83 20.00
CA ALA A 81 -5.69 2.27 20.70
C ALA A 81 -5.83 0.75 20.49
N LEU A 82 -5.62 0.24 19.27
CA LEU A 82 -5.60 -1.20 19.00
C LEU A 82 -4.47 -1.92 19.75
N ARG A 83 -3.27 -1.34 19.77
CA ARG A 83 -2.13 -1.88 20.54
C ARG A 83 -2.45 -1.95 22.02
N ASN A 84 -3.04 -0.88 22.58
CA ASN A 84 -3.43 -0.84 23.98
C ASN A 84 -4.49 -1.90 24.29
N SER A 85 -5.47 -2.08 23.39
CA SER A 85 -6.50 -3.12 23.52
C SER A 85 -5.89 -4.52 23.59
N ILE A 86 -5.00 -4.86 22.65
CA ILE A 86 -4.32 -6.15 22.60
C ILE A 86 -3.41 -6.36 23.83
N LYS A 87 -2.65 -5.34 24.24
CA LYS A 87 -1.81 -5.40 25.45
C LYS A 87 -2.64 -5.61 26.72
N SER A 88 -3.85 -5.06 26.80
CA SER A 88 -4.78 -5.32 27.90
C SER A 88 -5.25 -6.78 27.91
N LEU A 89 -5.53 -7.37 26.74
CA LEU A 89 -5.85 -8.80 26.65
C LEU A 89 -4.69 -9.70 27.11
N GLN A 90 -3.44 -9.36 26.75
CA GLN A 90 -2.26 -10.09 27.23
C GLN A 90 -2.08 -10.00 28.76
N LYS A 91 -2.72 -9.02 29.41
CA LYS A 91 -2.76 -8.86 30.88
C LYS A 91 -4.05 -9.40 31.50
N ASN A 92 -4.90 -10.08 30.72
CA ASN A 92 -6.22 -10.58 31.13
C ASN A 92 -7.18 -9.48 31.63
N ASP A 93 -7.07 -8.25 31.09
CA ASP A 93 -7.96 -7.13 31.41
C ASP A 93 -8.93 -6.85 30.25
N ASP A 94 -9.99 -7.65 30.18
CA ASP A 94 -11.04 -7.53 29.17
C ASP A 94 -11.77 -6.19 29.23
N LYS A 95 -11.89 -5.58 30.42
CA LYS A 95 -12.55 -4.28 30.59
C LYS A 95 -11.74 -3.18 29.91
N ALA A 96 -10.43 -3.11 30.20
CA ALA A 96 -9.55 -2.16 29.53
C ALA A 96 -9.43 -2.46 28.03
N ALA A 97 -9.38 -3.73 27.63
CA ALA A 97 -9.31 -4.10 26.23
C ALA A 97 -10.54 -3.60 25.44
N LYS A 98 -11.76 -3.79 25.97
CA LYS A 98 -12.98 -3.23 25.37
C LYS A 98 -12.98 -1.70 25.33
N GLN A 99 -12.44 -1.05 26.36
CA GLN A 99 -12.33 0.41 26.39
C GLN A 99 -11.42 0.93 25.27
N TYR A 100 -10.24 0.35 25.11
CA TYR A 100 -9.31 0.72 24.05
C TYR A 100 -9.80 0.33 22.65
N LEU A 101 -10.56 -0.76 22.51
CA LEU A 101 -11.23 -1.08 21.24
C LEU A 101 -12.28 0.00 20.89
N SER A 102 -13.04 0.49 21.88
CA SER A 102 -13.96 1.61 21.67
C SER A 102 -13.24 2.89 21.24
N ASP A 103 -12.04 3.12 21.75
CA ASP A 103 -11.21 4.28 21.36
C ASP A 103 -10.70 4.17 19.93
N ALA A 104 -10.27 2.98 19.53
CA ALA A 104 -9.86 2.71 18.14
C ALA A 104 -11.02 3.02 17.18
N ILE A 105 -12.24 2.57 17.52
CA ILE A 105 -13.45 2.87 16.77
C ILE A 105 -13.80 4.36 16.78
N TYR A 106 -13.53 5.07 17.88
CA TYR A 106 -13.69 6.52 17.93
C TYR A 106 -12.78 7.23 16.90
N PHE A 107 -11.49 6.92 16.88
CA PHE A 107 -10.54 7.54 15.92
C PHE A 107 -10.88 7.16 14.48
N ARG A 108 -11.23 5.89 14.24
CA ARG A 108 -11.71 5.42 12.94
C ARG A 108 -12.95 6.18 12.50
N THR A 109 -14.00 6.26 13.33
CA THR A 109 -15.25 6.95 12.98
C THR A 109 -15.00 8.43 12.68
N LYS A 110 -14.07 9.08 13.39
CA LYS A 110 -13.66 10.46 13.08
C LYS A 110 -12.99 10.55 11.71
N ARG A 111 -12.08 9.63 11.38
CA ARG A 111 -11.40 9.55 10.08
C ARG A 111 -12.40 9.31 8.95
N GLU A 112 -13.26 8.31 9.08
CA GLU A 112 -14.30 7.98 8.10
C GLU A 112 -15.25 9.15 7.85
N LYS A 113 -15.65 9.87 8.91
CA LYS A 113 -16.52 11.06 8.79
C LYS A 113 -15.82 12.20 8.04
N GLN A 114 -14.54 12.42 8.33
CA GLN A 114 -13.77 13.49 7.70
C GLN A 114 -13.51 13.21 6.21
N PHE A 115 -13.30 11.94 5.83
CA PHE A 115 -12.94 11.52 4.47
C PHE A 115 -14.06 10.70 3.81
N LYS A 116 -15.33 11.06 4.07
CA LYS A 116 -16.51 10.25 3.71
C LYS A 116 -16.56 9.86 2.23
N SER A 117 -16.22 10.77 1.31
CA SER A 117 -16.25 10.51 -0.13
C SER A 117 -15.22 9.46 -0.57
N GLN A 118 -14.10 9.32 0.15
CA GLN A 118 -13.00 8.42 -0.19
C GLN A 118 -12.96 7.17 0.69
N ASN A 119 -13.79 7.08 1.73
CA ASN A 119 -13.72 5.99 2.71
C ASN A 119 -13.94 4.60 2.09
N HIS A 120 -14.67 4.53 0.97
CA HIS A 120 -14.90 3.28 0.25
C HIS A 120 -13.58 2.63 -0.26
N PHE A 121 -12.53 3.39 -0.53
CA PHE A 121 -11.21 2.84 -0.86
C PHE A 121 -10.58 2.13 0.34
N ALA A 122 -10.68 2.72 1.53
CA ALA A 122 -10.17 2.10 2.76
C ALA A 122 -10.90 0.79 3.08
N LEU A 123 -12.23 0.78 2.97
CA LEU A 123 -13.03 -0.42 3.20
C LEU A 123 -12.71 -1.55 2.21
N LYS A 124 -12.55 -1.20 0.92
CA LYS A 124 -12.12 -2.15 -0.11
C LYS A 124 -10.75 -2.74 0.21
N LEU A 125 -9.78 -1.90 0.58
CA LEU A 125 -8.43 -2.36 0.87
C LEU A 125 -8.37 -3.19 2.17
N GLU A 126 -9.09 -2.82 3.23
CA GLU A 126 -9.23 -3.65 4.44
C GLU A 126 -9.92 -4.98 4.15
N THR A 127 -10.91 -5.00 3.25
CA THR A 127 -11.56 -6.25 2.84
C THR A 127 -10.59 -7.13 2.03
N LEU A 128 -9.82 -6.53 1.12
CA LEU A 128 -8.86 -7.26 0.29
C LEU A 128 -7.67 -7.76 1.11
N GLU A 129 -6.88 -6.84 1.66
CA GLU A 129 -5.60 -7.16 2.32
C GLU A 129 -5.77 -7.45 3.82
N GLY A 130 -6.74 -6.84 4.48
CA GLY A 130 -6.96 -7.02 5.92
C GLY A 130 -7.56 -8.38 6.26
N LEU A 131 -8.54 -8.86 5.49
CA LEU A 131 -9.06 -10.22 5.64
C LEU A 131 -8.03 -11.28 5.26
N ALA A 132 -7.26 -11.03 4.20
CA ALA A 132 -6.15 -11.89 3.80
C ALA A 132 -5.11 -11.99 4.94
N SER A 133 -4.72 -10.85 5.53
CA SER A 133 -3.77 -10.78 6.65
C SER A 133 -4.30 -11.54 7.87
N TYR A 134 -5.53 -11.25 8.30
CA TYR A 134 -6.17 -11.97 9.41
C TYR A 134 -6.20 -13.48 9.14
N THR A 135 -6.61 -13.90 7.95
CA THR A 135 -6.72 -15.33 7.59
C THR A 135 -5.35 -15.99 7.57
N GLY A 136 -4.35 -15.32 6.97
CA GLY A 136 -2.97 -15.75 6.94
C GLY A 136 -2.46 -16.06 8.33
N TYR A 137 -2.55 -15.11 9.25
CA TYR A 137 -2.11 -15.30 10.63
C TYR A 137 -2.96 -16.31 11.40
N LYS A 138 -4.29 -16.26 11.27
CA LYS A 138 -5.22 -17.11 12.03
C LYS A 138 -5.04 -18.60 11.74
N LEU A 139 -4.69 -18.94 10.49
CA LEU A 139 -4.49 -20.33 10.05
C LEU A 139 -3.01 -20.73 9.96
N SER A 140 -2.08 -19.80 10.21
CA SER A 140 -0.65 -20.07 10.30
C SER A 140 -0.26 -20.90 11.53
N ALA A 141 1.00 -21.32 11.60
CA ALA A 141 1.58 -21.98 12.77
C ALA A 141 2.02 -20.99 13.89
N HIS A 142 1.70 -19.69 13.78
CA HIS A 142 2.02 -18.73 14.83
C HIS A 142 1.26 -19.03 16.13
N LYS A 143 1.99 -19.18 17.24
CA LYS A 143 1.40 -19.46 18.56
C LYS A 143 0.83 -18.22 19.25
N ASP A 144 1.52 -17.09 19.16
CA ASP A 144 1.13 -15.84 19.81
C ASP A 144 0.65 -14.82 18.77
N LEU A 145 -0.64 -14.92 18.42
CA LEU A 145 -1.28 -14.06 17.43
C LEU A 145 -1.38 -12.60 17.90
N TYR A 146 -1.48 -12.36 19.22
CA TYR A 146 -1.51 -11.00 19.78
C TYR A 146 -0.16 -10.30 19.63
N ARG A 147 0.95 -11.02 19.84
CA ARG A 147 2.28 -10.48 19.53
C ARG A 147 2.43 -10.16 18.05
N MET A 148 1.95 -11.03 17.15
CA MET A 148 2.00 -10.75 15.71
C MET A 148 1.18 -9.52 15.33
N ALA A 149 -0.01 -9.34 15.91
CA ALA A 149 -0.82 -8.14 15.69
C ALA A 149 -0.11 -6.85 16.16
N ILE A 150 0.58 -6.88 17.29
CA ILE A 150 1.40 -5.74 17.75
C ILE A 150 2.56 -5.48 16.79
N LEU A 151 3.23 -6.52 16.28
CA LEU A 151 4.32 -6.37 15.31
C LEU A 151 3.84 -5.77 13.99
N GLU A 152 2.69 -6.20 13.47
CA GLU A 152 2.08 -5.57 12.29
C GLU A 152 1.73 -4.11 12.58
N LEU A 153 1.06 -3.79 13.69
CA LEU A 153 0.75 -2.40 14.05
C LEU A 153 2.00 -1.52 14.13
N ASN A 154 3.12 -2.05 14.64
CA ASN A 154 4.38 -1.33 14.71
C ASN A 154 5.06 -1.18 13.33
N GLY A 155 5.14 -2.28 12.57
CA GLY A 155 5.81 -2.30 11.26
C GLY A 155 5.11 -1.45 10.22
N ARG A 156 3.77 -1.37 10.29
CA ARG A 156 2.95 -0.59 9.36
C ARG A 156 2.81 0.87 9.75
N GLU A 157 3.24 1.29 10.95
CA GLU A 157 3.25 2.69 11.39
C GLU A 157 4.38 3.53 10.73
N ASN A 158 5.14 2.92 9.80
CA ASN A 158 6.22 3.60 9.09
C ASN A 158 5.67 4.79 8.24
N PRO A 159 6.29 5.99 8.32
CA PRO A 159 5.82 7.23 7.69
C PRO A 159 5.51 7.18 6.18
N THR A 160 6.14 6.30 5.40
CA THR A 160 6.08 6.31 3.93
C THR A 160 5.05 5.38 3.29
N GLY A 161 4.38 4.49 4.06
CA GLY A 161 3.59 3.39 3.47
C GLY A 161 2.19 3.15 4.04
N LEU A 162 1.64 4.05 4.89
CA LEU A 162 0.34 3.83 5.55
C LEU A 162 -0.83 3.73 4.57
N ASN A 163 -0.77 4.42 3.44
CA ASN A 163 -1.84 4.50 2.43
C ASN A 163 -2.21 3.15 1.77
N ARG A 164 -1.34 2.13 1.86
CA ARG A 164 -1.65 0.75 1.47
C ARG A 164 -1.51 -0.23 2.63
N SER A 165 -0.45 -0.07 3.40
CA SER A 165 0.00 -1.11 4.34
C SER A 165 -0.84 -1.19 5.62
N PHE A 166 -1.68 -0.18 5.92
CA PHE A 166 -2.50 -0.14 7.12
C PHE A 166 -3.49 -1.31 7.23
N ALA A 167 -4.03 -1.74 6.09
CA ALA A 167 -5.08 -2.75 6.02
C ALA A 167 -4.64 -4.09 6.63
N TYR A 168 -3.37 -4.47 6.45
CA TYR A 168 -2.81 -5.70 7.02
C TYR A 168 -2.84 -5.68 8.55
N ALA A 169 -2.48 -4.54 9.15
CA ALA A 169 -2.46 -4.36 10.60
C ALA A 169 -3.86 -4.23 11.20
N THR A 170 -4.74 -3.41 10.60
CA THR A 170 -6.10 -3.25 11.10
C THR A 170 -6.91 -4.53 10.94
N GLY A 171 -6.81 -5.20 9.80
CA GLY A 171 -7.50 -6.46 9.54
C GLY A 171 -7.20 -7.53 10.58
N LEU A 172 -5.91 -7.75 10.85
CA LEU A 172 -5.45 -8.68 11.88
C LEU A 172 -5.93 -8.26 13.27
N ALA A 173 -5.71 -7.00 13.67
CA ALA A 173 -6.02 -6.53 15.02
C ALA A 173 -7.53 -6.60 15.32
N TYR A 174 -8.39 -6.07 14.44
CA TYR A 174 -9.84 -6.13 14.65
C TYR A 174 -10.35 -7.56 14.59
N GLY A 175 -9.88 -8.39 13.64
CA GLY A 175 -10.30 -9.78 13.53
C GLY A 175 -10.01 -10.60 14.79
N LEU A 176 -8.83 -10.44 15.38
CA LEU A 176 -8.48 -11.10 16.64
C LEU A 176 -9.27 -10.57 17.84
N LEU A 177 -9.46 -9.25 17.95
CA LEU A 177 -10.25 -8.65 19.03
C LEU A 177 -11.72 -9.10 18.96
N PHE A 178 -12.29 -9.15 17.76
CA PHE A 178 -13.64 -9.64 17.52
C PHE A 178 -13.79 -11.13 17.86
N ASP A 179 -12.80 -11.96 17.49
CA ASP A 179 -12.77 -13.36 17.88
C ASP A 179 -12.70 -13.54 19.41
N HIS A 180 -11.82 -12.79 20.10
CA HIS A 180 -11.68 -12.86 21.56
C HIS A 180 -13.01 -12.58 22.25
N PHE A 181 -13.70 -11.51 21.82
CA PHE A 181 -15.00 -11.12 22.37
C PHE A 181 -16.20 -11.88 21.77
N GLN A 182 -15.96 -12.98 21.06
CA GLN A 182 -17.01 -13.86 20.51
C GLN A 182 -17.99 -13.14 19.58
N VAL A 183 -17.52 -12.12 18.87
CA VAL A 183 -18.31 -11.43 17.86
C VAL A 183 -18.40 -12.31 16.62
N LYS A 184 -19.63 -12.58 16.16
CA LYS A 184 -19.87 -13.28 14.89
C LYS A 184 -19.73 -12.30 13.72
N TRP A 185 -18.50 -11.90 13.42
CA TRP A 185 -18.19 -10.87 12.42
C TRP A 185 -17.96 -11.43 11.00
N ARG A 186 -17.57 -12.70 10.90
CA ARG A 186 -17.32 -13.40 9.64
C ARG A 186 -18.65 -13.93 9.08
N THR A 187 -19.07 -13.46 7.92
CA THR A 187 -20.35 -13.81 7.28
C THR A 187 -20.12 -14.57 5.97
N ASP A 188 -19.54 -13.91 4.97
CA ASP A 188 -19.22 -14.46 3.65
C ASP A 188 -18.02 -13.72 3.00
N LEU A 189 -17.69 -14.08 1.76
CA LEU A 189 -16.63 -13.45 0.95
C LEU A 189 -17.19 -12.60 -0.21
N LYS A 190 -18.48 -12.24 -0.16
CA LYS A 190 -19.22 -11.63 -1.27
C LYS A 190 -19.47 -10.13 -1.06
N HIS A 191 -19.15 -9.58 0.11
CA HIS A 191 -19.35 -8.17 0.43
C HIS A 191 -18.10 -7.47 0.98
N ILE A 192 -18.13 -6.14 0.93
CA ILE A 192 -17.14 -5.26 1.54
C ILE A 192 -17.39 -5.17 3.04
N TYR A 193 -16.36 -5.46 3.84
CA TYR A 193 -16.42 -5.41 5.30
C TYR A 193 -16.21 -3.99 5.82
N SER A 194 -16.93 -3.66 6.90
CA SER A 194 -16.75 -2.45 7.69
C SER A 194 -16.65 -2.83 9.16
N PHE A 195 -15.44 -2.83 9.68
CA PHE A 195 -15.18 -3.13 11.09
C PHE A 195 -15.88 -2.12 12.04
N SER A 196 -16.05 -0.86 11.61
CA SER A 196 -16.86 0.14 12.32
C SER A 196 -18.31 -0.30 12.45
N ASP A 197 -18.91 -0.81 11.38
CA ASP A 197 -20.31 -1.21 11.38
C ASP A 197 -20.51 -2.55 12.09
N ILE A 198 -19.58 -3.49 11.93
CA ILE A 198 -19.50 -4.71 12.74
C ILE A 198 -19.52 -4.34 14.22
N TYR A 199 -18.61 -3.47 14.68
CA TYR A 199 -18.55 -3.04 16.07
C TYR A 199 -19.85 -2.40 16.57
N LYS A 200 -20.44 -1.46 15.80
CA LYS A 200 -21.67 -0.75 16.18
C LYS A 200 -22.87 -1.68 16.42
N GLN A 201 -22.92 -2.81 15.71
CA GLN A 201 -23.97 -3.82 15.84
C GLN A 201 -23.80 -4.69 17.10
N GLN A 202 -22.60 -4.76 17.68
CA GLN A 202 -22.33 -5.63 18.83
C GLN A 202 -22.65 -4.99 20.17
N LYS A 203 -23.78 -5.35 20.75
CA LYS A 203 -24.13 -4.91 22.12
C LYS A 203 -23.11 -5.38 23.18
N ILE A 204 -22.47 -6.54 22.98
CA ILE A 204 -21.47 -7.11 23.93
C ILE A 204 -20.18 -6.27 24.05
N LEU A 205 -19.90 -5.42 23.05
CA LEU A 205 -18.75 -4.53 23.02
C LEU A 205 -19.06 -3.12 23.54
N LYS A 206 -20.35 -2.75 23.62
CA LYS A 206 -20.74 -1.40 24.06
C LYS A 206 -20.47 -1.26 25.55
N GLN A 207 -19.58 -0.33 25.90
CA GLN A 207 -19.42 0.15 27.27
C GLN A 207 -20.38 1.33 27.51
N SER A 208 -20.95 1.40 28.72
CA SER A 208 -21.91 2.44 29.14
C SER A 208 -21.27 3.79 29.46
N GLU A 209 -19.96 3.94 29.27
CA GLU A 209 -19.23 5.14 29.68
C GLU A 209 -19.14 6.16 28.52
N ASN A 210 -19.82 7.30 28.71
CA ASN A 210 -19.61 8.52 27.95
C ASN A 210 -18.21 9.08 28.25
N ASN A 211 -17.21 8.46 27.65
CA ASN A 211 -15.83 8.91 27.74
C ASN A 211 -15.71 10.32 27.15
N LYS A 212 -15.20 11.26 27.95
CA LYS A 212 -14.86 12.59 27.44
C LYS A 212 -13.79 12.45 26.36
N VAL A 213 -13.95 13.14 25.24
CA VAL A 213 -13.02 13.11 24.09
C VAL A 213 -11.57 13.31 24.51
N GLU A 214 -11.34 14.19 25.48
CA GLU A 214 -10.00 14.48 26.00
C GLU A 214 -9.34 13.25 26.66
N ALA A 215 -10.11 12.45 27.41
CA ALA A 215 -9.60 11.24 28.02
C ALA A 215 -9.22 10.19 26.96
N ILE A 216 -9.98 10.08 25.86
CA ILE A 216 -9.67 9.20 24.72
C ILE A 216 -8.33 9.61 24.10
N LYS A 217 -8.14 10.91 23.87
CA LYS A 217 -6.91 11.44 23.28
C LYS A 217 -5.68 11.20 24.16
N GLN A 218 -5.77 11.53 25.45
CA GLN A 218 -4.65 11.43 26.38
C GLN A 218 -4.14 10.00 26.52
N ARG A 219 -5.03 9.02 26.76
CA ARG A 219 -4.62 7.62 26.97
C ARG A 219 -4.13 6.90 25.71
N ASN A 220 -4.38 7.46 24.53
CA ASN A 220 -3.92 6.91 23.24
C ASN A 220 -2.89 7.81 22.57
N LYS A 221 -2.14 8.60 23.37
CA LYS A 221 -0.97 9.39 22.92
C LYS A 221 -1.24 10.30 21.73
N PHE A 222 -2.47 10.79 21.58
CA PHE A 222 -2.88 11.60 20.42
C PHE A 222 -1.96 12.81 20.20
N TYR A 223 -1.61 13.52 21.27
CA TYR A 223 -0.80 14.74 21.19
C TYR A 223 0.67 14.48 20.85
N GLU A 224 1.22 13.34 21.27
CA GLU A 224 2.56 12.90 20.88
C GLU A 224 2.58 12.58 19.37
N ILE A 225 1.60 11.81 18.91
CA ILE A 225 1.39 11.48 17.50
C ILE A 225 1.22 12.76 16.66
N GLU A 226 0.41 13.72 17.12
CA GLU A 226 0.19 15.00 16.43
C GLU A 226 1.49 15.80 16.29
N LYS A 227 2.32 15.84 17.34
CA LYS A 227 3.62 16.52 17.31
C LYS A 227 4.58 15.84 16.33
N GLU A 228 4.59 14.51 16.26
CA GLU A 228 5.40 13.76 15.31
C GLU A 228 4.93 13.97 13.87
N GLU A 229 3.63 13.90 13.60
CA GLU A 229 3.07 14.16 12.28
C GLU A 229 3.27 15.62 11.85
N SER A 230 3.32 16.57 12.80
CA SER A 230 3.63 17.97 12.50
C SER A 230 5.04 18.13 11.97
N LYS A 231 6.02 17.45 12.58
CA LYS A 231 7.41 17.43 12.10
C LYS A 231 7.50 16.78 10.73
N ARG A 232 6.82 15.64 10.52
CA ARG A 232 6.78 14.94 9.23
C ARG A 232 6.15 15.78 8.13
N LYS A 233 5.11 16.55 8.46
CA LYS A 233 4.48 17.46 7.51
C LYS A 233 5.48 18.47 6.95
N LEU A 234 6.36 19.03 7.78
CA LEU A 234 7.39 19.96 7.32
C LEU A 234 8.35 19.29 6.31
N THR A 235 8.82 18.07 6.62
CA THR A 235 9.67 17.28 5.71
C THR A 235 8.96 16.96 4.39
N ASN A 236 7.70 16.53 4.45
CA ASN A 236 6.90 16.21 3.26
C ASN A 236 6.61 17.44 2.42
N ASP A 237 6.43 18.61 3.02
CA ASP A 237 6.26 19.86 2.29
C ASP A 237 7.54 20.23 1.53
N SER A 238 8.73 20.04 2.12
CA SER A 238 10.02 20.20 1.42
C SER A 238 10.19 19.21 0.27
N ILE A 239 9.88 17.93 0.47
CA ILE A 239 9.92 16.89 -0.58
C ILE A 239 8.94 17.24 -1.71
N ARG A 240 7.74 17.71 -1.37
CA ARG A 240 6.73 18.13 -2.34
C ARG A 240 7.22 19.29 -3.20
N GLN A 241 7.89 20.27 -2.60
CA GLN A 241 8.47 21.38 -3.34
C GLN A 241 9.60 20.92 -4.26
N PHE A 242 10.46 20.02 -3.79
CA PHE A 242 11.47 19.38 -4.62
C PHE A 242 10.86 18.72 -5.87
N TYR A 243 9.83 17.89 -5.69
CA TYR A 243 9.19 17.21 -6.81
C TYR A 243 8.41 18.14 -7.74
N LYS A 244 7.75 19.18 -7.22
CA LYS A 244 7.13 20.21 -8.05
C LYS A 244 8.15 20.94 -8.91
N ASN A 245 9.33 21.23 -8.37
CA ASN A 245 10.39 21.84 -9.16
C ASN A 245 10.78 20.94 -10.34
N ILE A 246 11.12 19.66 -10.10
CA ILE A 246 11.66 18.81 -11.17
C ILE A 246 10.63 18.29 -12.18
N PHE A 247 9.34 18.16 -11.81
CA PHE A 247 8.30 17.60 -12.69
C PHE A 247 7.30 18.60 -13.25
N VAL A 248 7.19 19.80 -12.65
CA VAL A 248 6.18 20.79 -13.05
C VAL A 248 6.82 22.09 -13.53
N GLN A 249 7.91 22.52 -12.91
CA GLN A 249 8.54 23.80 -13.20
C GLN A 249 9.69 23.69 -14.20
N GLN A 250 10.48 22.62 -14.10
CA GLN A 250 11.58 22.32 -15.02
C GLN A 250 11.10 21.56 -16.26
N PRO A 251 11.86 21.61 -17.37
CA PRO A 251 11.56 20.77 -18.53
C PRO A 251 11.69 19.29 -18.19
N VAL A 252 10.84 18.46 -18.80
CA VAL A 252 10.74 17.02 -18.55
C VAL A 252 10.82 16.21 -19.83
N LEU A 253 11.00 14.90 -19.68
CA LEU A 253 10.79 13.91 -20.73
C LEU A 253 9.52 13.11 -20.40
N VAL A 254 8.58 13.04 -21.33
CA VAL A 254 7.30 12.35 -21.16
C VAL A 254 7.19 11.16 -22.11
N VAL A 255 6.49 10.11 -21.66
CA VAL A 255 6.00 9.04 -22.54
C VAL A 255 4.60 8.62 -22.14
N HIS A 256 3.75 8.40 -23.14
CA HIS A 256 2.44 7.76 -22.99
C HIS A 256 2.58 6.28 -23.36
N ARG A 257 2.12 5.38 -22.49
CA ARG A 257 2.18 3.94 -22.73
C ARG A 257 0.79 3.34 -22.90
N ASP A 258 0.73 2.23 -23.62
CA ASP A 258 -0.46 1.39 -23.69
C ASP A 258 -0.58 0.56 -22.42
N THR A 259 -1.58 0.87 -21.59
CA THR A 259 -1.85 0.15 -20.33
C THR A 259 -2.60 -1.17 -20.55
N SER A 260 -3.07 -1.44 -21.77
CA SER A 260 -3.67 -2.73 -22.15
C SER A 260 -2.64 -3.80 -22.50
N ASP A 261 -1.38 -3.40 -22.72
CA ASP A 261 -0.29 -4.34 -22.97
C ASP A 261 0.09 -5.11 -21.69
N LYS A 262 -0.36 -6.36 -21.65
CA LYS A 262 -0.10 -7.29 -20.54
C LYS A 262 1.35 -7.78 -20.47
N THR A 263 2.18 -7.47 -21.45
CA THR A 263 3.60 -7.86 -21.52
C THR A 263 4.55 -6.77 -21.03
N TYR A 264 4.02 -5.59 -20.66
CA TYR A 264 4.81 -4.49 -20.13
C TYR A 264 4.71 -4.42 -18.61
N TYR A 265 5.77 -4.86 -17.95
CA TYR A 265 5.81 -4.98 -16.49
C TYR A 265 6.59 -3.85 -15.86
N MET A 266 6.16 -3.45 -14.67
CA MET A 266 6.86 -2.47 -13.83
C MET A 266 7.02 -3.06 -12.43
N SER A 267 8.22 -2.95 -11.87
CA SER A 267 8.55 -3.39 -10.52
C SER A 267 9.11 -2.21 -9.73
N TYR A 268 8.59 -2.00 -8.52
CA TYR A 268 8.94 -0.88 -7.67
C TYR A 268 8.83 -1.22 -6.18
N ASP A 269 9.63 -0.54 -5.36
CA ASP A 269 9.49 -0.57 -3.90
C ASP A 269 8.41 0.42 -3.46
N MET A 270 7.37 -0.08 -2.80
CA MET A 270 6.27 0.74 -2.32
C MET A 270 6.68 1.72 -1.23
N ASN A 271 7.72 1.42 -0.46
CA ASN A 271 8.26 2.33 0.56
C ASN A 271 9.01 3.50 -0.07
N SER A 272 9.31 3.40 -1.37
CA SER A 272 10.02 4.37 -2.20
C SER A 272 9.04 5.14 -3.10
N THR A 273 7.84 5.44 -2.59
CA THR A 273 6.81 6.21 -3.31
C THR A 273 6.41 7.50 -2.58
N PHE A 274 6.00 8.52 -3.34
CA PHE A 274 5.51 9.79 -2.79
C PHE A 274 4.36 10.37 -3.62
N THR A 275 3.20 10.55 -3.00
CA THR A 275 2.01 11.11 -3.65
C THR A 275 2.17 12.62 -3.87
N LEU A 276 2.27 13.03 -5.14
CA LEU A 276 2.44 14.44 -5.52
C LEU A 276 1.10 15.20 -5.61
N GLY A 277 -0.03 14.52 -5.42
CA GLY A 277 -1.37 15.10 -5.50
C GLY A 277 -2.02 14.69 -6.82
N LYS A 278 -2.69 15.64 -7.49
CA LYS A 278 -3.34 15.39 -8.79
C LYS A 278 -2.35 15.06 -9.92
N GLU A 279 -1.09 15.37 -9.72
CA GLU A 279 0.00 15.13 -10.66
C GLU A 279 0.36 13.63 -10.76
N GLY A 280 0.05 12.84 -9.73
CA GLY A 280 0.33 11.41 -9.67
C GLY A 280 1.26 11.02 -8.50
N ILE A 281 1.93 9.88 -8.66
CA ILE A 281 2.81 9.27 -7.66
C ILE A 281 4.24 9.26 -8.20
N VAL A 282 5.18 9.72 -7.39
CA VAL A 282 6.61 9.60 -7.69
C VAL A 282 7.14 8.29 -7.17
N TYR A 283 7.88 7.55 -8.01
CA TYR A 283 8.55 6.31 -7.67
C TYR A 283 10.06 6.54 -7.73
N SER A 284 10.75 6.52 -6.58
CA SER A 284 12.21 6.75 -6.52
C SER A 284 13.04 5.49 -6.79
N ALA A 285 12.44 4.31 -6.62
CA ALA A 285 13.01 3.01 -6.99
C ALA A 285 12.02 2.25 -7.88
N ILE A 286 12.25 2.25 -9.19
CA ILE A 286 11.37 1.59 -10.17
C ILE A 286 12.13 1.15 -11.42
N SER A 287 11.67 0.04 -11.99
CA SER A 287 12.15 -0.47 -13.29
C SER A 287 11.01 -1.04 -14.11
N SER A 288 11.21 -1.14 -15.41
CA SER A 288 10.31 -1.84 -16.32
C SER A 288 11.02 -2.98 -17.06
N SER A 289 10.23 -3.96 -17.48
CA SER A 289 10.66 -5.01 -18.37
C SER A 289 9.54 -5.40 -19.32
N SER A 290 9.86 -5.43 -20.61
CA SER A 290 9.00 -5.97 -21.65
C SER A 290 9.85 -6.69 -22.70
N THR A 291 9.30 -7.77 -23.25
CA THR A 291 9.81 -8.43 -24.45
C THR A 291 9.12 -7.95 -25.73
N ASN A 292 8.08 -7.12 -25.62
CA ASN A 292 7.35 -6.61 -26.76
C ASN A 292 8.16 -5.51 -27.47
N PRO A 293 8.58 -5.69 -28.73
CA PRO A 293 9.36 -4.70 -29.45
C PRO A 293 8.55 -3.45 -29.84
N PHE A 294 7.21 -3.47 -29.69
CA PHE A 294 6.33 -2.37 -30.05
C PHE A 294 6.10 -1.36 -28.93
N VAL A 295 6.46 -1.68 -27.69
CA VAL A 295 6.46 -0.71 -26.57
C VAL A 295 7.65 0.26 -26.69
N PHE A 296 7.64 1.36 -25.96
CA PHE A 296 8.66 2.40 -26.11
C PHE A 296 10.08 1.94 -25.78
N GLY A 297 10.22 1.02 -24.82
CA GLY A 297 11.50 0.56 -24.35
C GLY A 297 11.44 0.09 -22.90
N ASN A 298 12.60 -0.21 -22.32
CA ASN A 298 12.74 -0.54 -20.90
C ASN A 298 13.42 0.61 -20.16
N PHE A 299 13.10 0.81 -18.90
CA PHE A 299 13.77 1.81 -18.07
C PHE A 299 14.09 1.28 -16.67
N LYS A 300 15.03 1.94 -16.00
CA LYS A 300 15.27 1.74 -14.58
C LYS A 300 15.81 3.02 -13.94
N THR A 301 15.45 3.25 -12.68
CA THR A 301 16.15 4.20 -11.82
C THR A 301 17.56 3.68 -11.51
N THR A 302 18.53 4.58 -11.37
CA THR A 302 19.94 4.29 -11.09
C THR A 302 20.45 5.19 -9.98
N GLY A 303 21.56 4.83 -9.34
CA GLY A 303 22.19 5.67 -8.32
C GLY A 303 21.37 5.74 -7.02
N GLU A 304 21.24 6.95 -6.46
CA GLU A 304 20.50 7.19 -5.22
C GLU A 304 18.99 7.13 -5.49
N THR A 305 18.27 6.17 -4.88
CA THR A 305 16.84 5.95 -5.09
C THR A 305 15.96 6.44 -3.93
N GLN A 306 16.41 7.45 -3.18
CA GLN A 306 15.67 7.98 -2.03
C GLN A 306 14.60 8.99 -2.43
N ILE A 307 13.49 9.01 -1.67
CA ILE A 307 12.45 10.03 -1.79
C ILE A 307 13.01 11.42 -1.49
N GLY A 308 12.65 12.41 -2.30
CA GLY A 308 13.17 13.78 -2.21
C GLY A 308 14.54 13.99 -2.85
N LYS A 309 15.05 12.99 -3.58
CA LYS A 309 16.32 13.05 -4.33
C LYS A 309 16.13 12.77 -5.81
N THR A 310 15.32 11.77 -6.14
CA THR A 310 15.02 11.38 -7.52
C THR A 310 13.63 10.77 -7.63
N GLY A 311 13.21 10.47 -8.86
CA GLY A 311 12.16 9.52 -9.14
C GLY A 311 11.59 9.67 -10.55
N ILE A 312 10.55 8.90 -10.81
CA ILE A 312 9.74 8.98 -12.02
C ILE A 312 8.31 9.24 -11.57
N LEU A 313 7.68 10.29 -12.10
CA LEU A 313 6.29 10.63 -11.82
C LEU A 313 5.38 9.86 -12.75
N ILE A 314 4.39 9.17 -12.18
CA ILE A 314 3.43 8.35 -12.93
C ILE A 314 2.02 8.74 -12.52
N THR A 315 1.15 8.92 -13.49
CA THR A 315 -0.28 9.17 -13.26
C THR A 315 -0.96 7.95 -12.64
N SER A 316 -2.07 8.15 -11.91
CA SER A 316 -2.74 7.06 -11.17
C SER A 316 -3.30 5.95 -12.08
N ASP A 317 -3.53 6.25 -13.36
CA ASP A 317 -3.91 5.29 -14.41
C ASP A 317 -2.73 4.57 -15.05
N PHE A 318 -1.50 4.90 -14.66
CA PHE A 318 -0.24 4.39 -15.22
C PHE A 318 -0.06 4.66 -16.72
N GLU A 319 -0.83 5.56 -17.33
CA GLU A 319 -0.74 5.86 -18.75
C GLU A 319 0.47 6.75 -19.06
N LYS A 320 0.71 7.76 -18.22
CA LYS A 320 1.74 8.76 -18.45
C LYS A 320 2.89 8.60 -17.47
N LEU A 321 4.10 8.46 -18.00
CA LEU A 321 5.34 8.48 -17.25
C LEU A 321 6.09 9.78 -17.55
N THR A 322 6.56 10.44 -16.51
CA THR A 322 7.31 11.71 -16.60
C THR A 322 8.65 11.54 -15.90
N PHE A 323 9.72 11.78 -16.65
CA PHE A 323 11.10 11.70 -16.22
C PHE A 323 11.70 13.11 -16.14
N PRO A 324 12.65 13.39 -15.23
CA PRO A 324 13.46 14.60 -15.31
C PRO A 324 14.15 14.72 -16.67
N LYS A 325 14.46 15.92 -17.13
CA LYS A 325 15.14 16.13 -18.41
C LYS A 325 16.42 15.26 -18.52
N PRO A 326 16.62 14.52 -19.63
CA PRO A 326 17.81 13.70 -19.82
C PRO A 326 19.07 14.56 -19.94
N ILE A 327 20.18 14.03 -19.44
CA ILE A 327 21.52 14.61 -19.57
C ILE A 327 22.09 14.27 -20.95
N LYS A 328 21.79 13.07 -21.46
CA LYS A 328 22.36 12.54 -22.70
C LYS A 328 21.37 11.64 -23.43
N ILE A 329 21.38 11.72 -24.76
CA ILE A 329 20.64 10.81 -25.66
C ILE A 329 21.62 10.32 -26.71
N GLU A 330 21.92 9.03 -26.72
CA GLU A 330 22.85 8.39 -27.66
C GLU A 330 22.22 7.15 -28.30
N GLY A 331 21.87 7.26 -29.58
CA GLY A 331 21.20 6.18 -30.30
C GLY A 331 19.87 5.83 -29.63
N ASN A 332 19.77 4.62 -29.10
CA ASN A 332 18.60 4.13 -28.38
C ASN A 332 18.70 4.26 -26.86
N ILE A 333 19.78 4.82 -26.31
CA ILE A 333 19.96 4.98 -24.86
C ILE A 333 19.72 6.44 -24.46
N ILE A 334 18.83 6.64 -23.48
CA ILE A 334 18.58 7.92 -22.83
C ILE A 334 19.11 7.82 -21.40
N THR A 335 20.00 8.74 -21.03
CA THR A 335 20.59 8.81 -19.70
C THR A 335 20.15 10.09 -19.02
N GLY A 336 19.42 9.95 -17.92
CA GLY A 336 19.17 11.01 -16.95
C GLY A 336 20.18 10.97 -15.81
N GLU A 337 19.99 11.85 -14.82
CA GLU A 337 20.87 11.88 -13.63
C GLU A 337 20.80 10.58 -12.83
N ASN A 338 19.59 10.04 -12.66
CA ASN A 338 19.30 8.87 -11.82
C ASN A 338 18.35 7.89 -12.52
N TYR A 339 18.36 7.85 -13.84
CA TYR A 339 17.62 6.87 -14.61
C TYR A 339 18.29 6.60 -15.96
N ILE A 340 18.00 5.44 -16.52
CA ILE A 340 18.33 5.08 -17.89
C ILE A 340 17.10 4.50 -18.59
N ILE A 341 16.95 4.82 -19.87
CA ILE A 341 15.93 4.24 -20.77
C ILE A 341 16.63 3.63 -21.98
N GLU A 342 16.30 2.39 -22.30
CA GLU A 342 16.68 1.73 -23.54
C GLU A 342 15.45 1.67 -24.45
N LEU A 343 15.46 2.49 -25.51
CA LEU A 343 14.38 2.58 -26.48
C LEU A 343 14.38 1.40 -27.45
N ASN A 344 13.18 0.96 -27.82
CA ASN A 344 12.98 0.09 -28.97
C ASN A 344 13.15 0.86 -30.29
N LYS A 345 13.56 0.15 -31.36
CA LYS A 345 13.93 0.75 -32.66
C LYS A 345 12.86 1.66 -33.28
N ALA A 346 11.58 1.39 -33.03
CA ALA A 346 10.44 2.11 -33.57
C ALA A 346 10.14 3.44 -32.84
N TRP A 347 10.92 3.81 -31.82
CA TRP A 347 10.67 4.97 -30.99
C TRP A 347 11.82 5.97 -31.06
N THR A 348 11.51 7.23 -30.81
CA THR A 348 12.46 8.35 -30.84
C THR A 348 12.04 9.43 -29.85
N VAL A 349 12.96 10.35 -29.53
CA VAL A 349 12.68 11.53 -28.71
C VAL A 349 12.45 12.74 -29.63
N LYS A 350 11.45 13.57 -29.32
CA LYS A 350 11.20 14.87 -29.98
C LYS A 350 11.05 15.97 -28.93
N GLN A 351 11.49 17.18 -29.26
CA GLN A 351 11.18 18.37 -28.47
C GLN A 351 9.76 18.85 -28.81
N ILE A 352 8.94 19.05 -27.79
CA ILE A 352 7.51 19.35 -27.97
C ILE A 352 7.15 20.81 -27.69
N ASP A 353 8.04 21.59 -27.09
CA ASP A 353 7.82 23.01 -26.87
C ASP A 353 9.10 23.85 -26.79
N LYS A 354 8.92 25.17 -26.74
CA LYS A 354 10.03 26.14 -26.60
C LYS A 354 10.67 26.13 -25.21
N LYS A 355 10.02 25.53 -24.20
CA LYS A 355 10.58 25.39 -22.84
C LYS A 355 11.61 24.25 -22.78
N GLY A 356 11.66 23.40 -23.81
CA GLY A 356 12.61 22.29 -23.90
C GLY A 356 12.07 20.99 -23.32
N ASN A 357 10.73 20.86 -23.21
CA ASN A 357 10.10 19.59 -22.90
C ASN A 357 10.30 18.61 -24.05
N LEU A 358 10.50 17.34 -23.70
CA LEU A 358 10.76 16.25 -24.62
C LEU A 358 9.65 15.20 -24.49
N GLU A 359 9.40 14.47 -25.58
CA GLU A 359 8.47 13.36 -25.62
C GLU A 359 9.06 12.17 -26.37
N ILE A 360 8.87 10.97 -25.82
CA ILE A 360 9.16 9.71 -26.51
C ILE A 360 7.94 9.36 -27.36
N VAL A 361 8.12 9.31 -28.68
CA VAL A 361 7.07 9.04 -29.65
C VAL A 361 7.48 7.94 -30.63
N LYS A 362 6.49 7.29 -31.26
CA LYS A 362 6.75 6.41 -32.40
C LYS A 362 7.33 7.23 -33.55
N LYS A 363 8.30 6.63 -34.27
CA LYS A 363 8.98 7.25 -35.41
C LYS A 363 8.03 7.60 -36.54
#